data_AF-F3Z553-F1
#
_entry.id   AF-F3Z553-F1
#
_cell.length_a   1.000
_cell.length_b   1.000
_cell.length_c   1.000
_cell.angle_alpha   90.00
_cell.angle_beta   90.00
_cell.angle_gamma   90.00
#
_symmetry.space_group_name_H-M   'P 1'
#
loop_
_entity.id
_entity.type
_entity.pdbx_description
1 polymer ?
#
loop_
_entity_poly.entity_id
_entity_poly.type
_entity_poly.pdbx_seq_one_letter_code
_entity_poly.pdbx_strand_id
1 'polypeptide(L)'
;MEPLGTYRHKRDFTRTREPSGTGSLAADAKAHPLFVVQIHDARRMHFDFRLEVDGVLKSWAVPKGPSDDPSDKRLAVPTEDHPMEYRTFEGVIPKGEYGGGTVLVWDQGTYEPLSHDKRGHPLPFDEALASGHATFRLEGDKLRGEYALTRFRTGGKGEEAWLLIKAREKGVRPGEGHGTPDPHRARSARTGRTLGQVAEED
;
A
#
# COMPACT_ATOMS: atom_id res chain seq x y z
N MET A 1 -17.87 -8.56 -11.02
CA MET A 1 -17.53 -7.14 -11.23
C MET A 1 -16.04 -7.12 -11.57
N GLU A 2 -15.61 -6.49 -12.66
CA GLU A 2 -14.18 -6.49 -13.03
C GLU A 2 -13.36 -5.77 -11.94
N PRO A 3 -12.33 -6.39 -11.34
CA PRO A 3 -11.57 -5.82 -10.22
C PRO A 3 -11.02 -4.41 -10.49
N LEU A 4 -10.59 -4.14 -11.74
CA LEU A 4 -10.03 -2.85 -12.15
C LEU A 4 -11.05 -1.88 -12.77
N GLY A 5 -12.36 -2.18 -12.70
CA GLY A 5 -13.40 -1.38 -13.35
C GLY A 5 -13.40 0.07 -12.87
N THR A 6 -13.44 0.28 -11.54
CA THR A 6 -13.36 1.63 -10.96
C THR A 6 -12.00 2.28 -11.22
N TYR A 7 -10.92 1.49 -11.24
CA TYR A 7 -9.59 2.01 -11.54
C TYR A 7 -9.54 2.65 -12.92
N ARG A 8 -9.91 1.88 -13.95
CA ARG A 8 -9.89 2.32 -15.35
C ARG A 8 -10.87 3.46 -15.61
N HIS A 9 -12.04 3.47 -14.96
CA HIS A 9 -13.02 4.52 -15.14
C HIS A 9 -12.54 5.91 -14.66
N LYS A 10 -11.70 5.95 -13.62
CA LYS A 10 -11.22 7.21 -13.04
C LYS A 10 -10.01 7.82 -13.77
N ARG A 11 -9.43 7.13 -14.76
CA ARG A 11 -8.14 7.48 -15.37
C ARG A 11 -8.32 7.80 -16.85
N ASP A 12 -7.65 8.85 -17.30
CA ASP A 12 -7.47 9.11 -18.73
C ASP A 12 -6.05 8.70 -19.15
N PHE A 13 -5.90 7.48 -19.66
CA PHE A 13 -4.61 6.92 -20.10
C PHE A 13 -4.02 7.62 -21.34
N THR A 14 -4.72 8.58 -21.94
CA THR A 14 -4.12 9.46 -22.96
C THR A 14 -3.34 10.62 -22.33
N ARG A 15 -3.57 10.88 -21.05
CA ARG A 15 -2.99 12.00 -20.29
C ARG A 15 -2.02 11.53 -19.22
N THR A 16 -2.33 10.42 -18.55
CA THR A 16 -1.47 9.85 -17.51
C THR A 16 -0.52 8.79 -18.07
N ARG A 17 0.66 8.65 -17.44
CA ARG A 17 1.61 7.55 -17.70
C ARG A 17 1.34 6.32 -16.84
N GLU A 18 0.28 6.36 -16.03
CA GLU A 18 -0.13 5.22 -15.21
C GLU A 18 -0.51 4.02 -16.10
N PRO A 19 -0.19 2.78 -15.66
CA PRO A 19 -0.51 1.58 -16.43
C PRO A 19 -2.02 1.34 -16.49
N SER A 20 -2.52 0.92 -17.66
CA SER A 20 -3.94 0.61 -17.88
C SER A 20 -4.38 -0.75 -17.32
N GLY A 21 -3.42 -1.60 -16.93
CA GLY A 21 -3.66 -2.95 -16.42
C GLY A 21 -4.17 -3.91 -17.49
N THR A 22 -3.69 -3.77 -18.73
CA THR A 22 -3.98 -4.71 -19.83
C THR A 22 -3.00 -5.86 -19.90
N GLY A 23 -1.91 -5.83 -19.13
CA GLY A 23 -0.96 -6.93 -19.02
C GLY A 23 -1.53 -8.05 -18.15
N SER A 24 -1.44 -9.28 -18.63
CA SER A 24 -1.62 -10.45 -17.76
C SER A 24 -0.28 -10.73 -17.11
N LEU A 25 -0.11 -10.30 -15.85
CA LEU A 25 0.92 -10.87 -15.01
C LEU A 25 0.35 -12.19 -14.48
N ALA A 26 0.81 -13.31 -15.07
CA ALA A 26 0.51 -14.62 -14.53
C ALA A 26 1.11 -14.69 -13.12
N ALA A 27 0.25 -14.80 -12.10
CA ALA A 27 0.70 -15.05 -10.74
C ALA A 27 1.38 -16.42 -10.71
N ASP A 28 2.66 -16.47 -10.35
CA ASP A 28 3.29 -17.74 -10.00
C ASP A 28 2.71 -18.15 -8.64
N ALA A 29 1.90 -19.21 -8.64
CA ALA A 29 1.24 -19.73 -7.44
C ALA A 29 2.22 -20.16 -6.33
N LYS A 30 3.54 -20.24 -6.62
CA LYS A 30 4.59 -20.55 -5.64
C LYS A 30 5.35 -19.32 -5.14
N ALA A 31 5.16 -18.14 -5.72
CA ALA A 31 5.82 -16.93 -5.27
C ALA A 31 5.08 -16.32 -4.06
N HIS A 32 5.83 -15.74 -3.12
CA HIS A 32 5.22 -14.92 -2.07
C HIS A 32 4.54 -13.69 -2.71
N PRO A 33 3.33 -13.32 -2.25
CA PRO A 33 2.63 -12.16 -2.80
C PRO A 33 3.41 -10.87 -2.52
N LEU A 34 3.26 -9.89 -3.41
CA LEU A 34 4.02 -8.65 -3.38
C LEU A 34 3.33 -7.56 -2.56
N PHE A 35 4.13 -6.66 -2.00
CA PHE A 35 3.64 -5.38 -1.49
C PHE A 35 4.43 -4.21 -2.07
N VAL A 36 3.80 -3.05 -2.05
CA VAL A 36 4.43 -1.78 -2.40
C VAL A 36 3.88 -0.67 -1.53
N VAL A 37 4.76 0.28 -1.20
CA VAL A 37 4.38 1.54 -0.57
C VAL A 37 4.88 2.66 -1.44
N GLN A 38 3.96 3.50 -1.91
CA GLN A 38 4.27 4.68 -2.69
C GLN A 38 4.07 5.93 -1.86
N ILE A 39 5.00 6.88 -1.88
CA ILE A 39 4.71 8.24 -1.44
C ILE A 39 4.01 8.96 -2.58
N HIS A 40 2.94 9.67 -2.25
CA HIS A 40 2.12 10.39 -3.20
C HIS A 40 1.96 11.85 -2.76
N ASP A 41 2.69 12.75 -3.43
CA ASP A 41 2.62 14.20 -3.26
C ASP A 41 1.48 14.78 -4.11
N ALA A 42 0.25 14.48 -3.71
CA ALA A 42 -0.96 15.00 -4.31
C ALA A 42 -1.42 16.30 -3.60
N ARG A 43 -2.72 16.58 -3.60
CA ARG A 43 -3.30 17.70 -2.80
C ARG A 43 -2.92 17.64 -1.32
N ARG A 44 -2.71 16.42 -0.80
CA ARG A 44 -2.17 16.14 0.53
C ARG A 44 -1.15 15.04 0.37
N MET A 45 0.00 15.21 1.00
CA MET A 45 1.00 14.16 1.13
C MET A 45 0.39 12.95 1.85
N HIS A 46 0.55 11.78 1.26
CA HIS A 46 0.16 10.51 1.87
C HIS A 46 1.02 9.38 1.32
N PHE A 47 0.89 8.20 1.92
CA PHE A 47 1.51 6.99 1.41
C PHE A 47 0.42 6.04 0.95
N ASP A 48 0.49 5.57 -0.28
CA ASP A 48 -0.37 4.49 -0.76
C ASP A 48 0.28 3.15 -0.39
N PHE A 49 -0.36 2.42 0.52
CA PHE A 49 0.04 1.09 0.94
C PHE A 49 -0.77 0.05 0.15
N ARG A 50 -0.09 -0.88 -0.52
CA ARG A 50 -0.76 -1.85 -1.40
C ARG A 50 -0.24 -3.28 -1.21
N LEU A 51 -1.17 -4.23 -1.26
CA LEU A 51 -0.91 -5.67 -1.15
C LEU A 51 -1.49 -6.38 -2.37
N GLU A 52 -0.71 -7.28 -2.97
CA GLU A 52 -1.17 -8.18 -4.03
C GLU A 52 -2.17 -9.19 -3.48
N VAL A 53 -3.41 -9.17 -3.98
CA VAL A 53 -4.45 -10.15 -3.65
C VAL A 53 -5.24 -10.45 -4.92
N ASP A 54 -5.34 -11.73 -5.28
CA ASP A 54 -6.08 -12.21 -6.45
C ASP A 54 -5.75 -11.46 -7.76
N GLY A 55 -4.46 -11.17 -7.98
CA GLY A 55 -3.96 -10.54 -9.21
C GLY A 55 -4.21 -9.03 -9.31
N VAL A 56 -4.58 -8.36 -8.22
CA VAL A 56 -4.66 -6.90 -8.12
C VAL A 56 -3.99 -6.37 -6.86
N LEU A 57 -3.68 -5.08 -6.84
CA LEU A 57 -3.16 -4.39 -5.67
C LEU A 57 -4.32 -3.80 -4.84
N LYS A 58 -4.73 -4.51 -3.79
CA LYS A 58 -5.62 -3.95 -2.76
C LYS A 58 -4.91 -2.78 -2.09
N SER A 59 -5.54 -1.61 -2.06
CA SER A 59 -4.85 -0.35 -1.80
C SER A 59 -5.52 0.48 -0.70
N TRP A 60 -4.69 1.14 0.10
CA TRP A 60 -5.11 2.09 1.13
C TRP A 60 -4.22 3.34 1.12
N ALA A 61 -4.84 4.50 1.19
CA ALA A 61 -4.15 5.75 1.48
C ALA A 61 -3.88 5.86 3.00
N VAL A 62 -2.62 6.04 3.38
CA VAL A 62 -2.12 6.15 4.76
C VAL A 62 -1.55 7.56 4.94
N PRO A 63 -2.31 8.54 5.46
CA PRO A 63 -1.90 9.94 5.49
C PRO A 63 -0.59 10.23 6.25
N LYS A 64 -0.33 9.47 7.32
CA LYS A 64 0.90 9.58 8.12
C LYS A 64 1.97 8.54 7.75
N GLY A 65 1.74 7.79 6.68
CA GLY A 65 2.56 6.66 6.26
C GLY A 65 2.58 5.46 7.21
N PRO A 66 2.97 4.28 6.72
CA PRO A 66 3.22 3.11 7.56
C PRO A 66 4.40 3.38 8.51
N SER A 67 4.34 2.81 9.71
CA SER A 67 5.36 2.98 10.75
C SER A 67 6.08 1.66 11.03
N ASP A 68 7.36 1.72 11.33
CA ASP A 68 8.13 0.63 11.92
C ASP A 68 8.05 0.61 13.47
N ASP A 69 7.36 1.59 14.08
CA ASP A 69 7.11 1.63 15.52
C ASP A 69 5.78 0.94 15.87
N PRO A 70 5.77 -0.11 16.70
CA PRO A 70 4.55 -0.81 17.08
C PRO A 70 3.63 -0.04 18.04
N SER A 71 4.03 1.14 18.52
CA SER A 71 3.19 2.07 19.26
C SER A 71 2.34 2.99 18.36
N ASP A 72 2.73 3.13 17.09
CA ASP A 72 2.02 3.95 16.12
C ASP A 72 0.77 3.23 15.60
N LYS A 73 -0.37 3.94 15.65
CA LYS A 73 -1.62 3.51 15.01
C LYS A 73 -1.85 4.36 13.76
N ARG A 74 -1.76 3.75 12.59
CA ARG A 74 -1.88 4.47 11.31
C ARG A 74 -3.26 4.26 10.69
N LEU A 75 -3.97 5.36 10.45
CA LEU A 75 -5.21 5.34 9.66
C LEU A 75 -4.87 4.94 8.22
N ALA A 76 -5.59 3.96 7.70
CA ALA A 76 -5.51 3.47 6.34
C ALA A 76 -6.91 3.55 5.71
N VAL A 77 -7.08 4.39 4.69
CA VAL A 77 -8.36 4.63 4.02
C VAL A 77 -8.40 3.82 2.73
N PRO A 78 -9.36 2.90 2.52
CA PRO A 78 -9.44 2.13 1.29
C PRO A 78 -9.53 3.02 0.05
N THR A 79 -8.81 2.64 -1.00
CA THR A 79 -8.91 3.23 -2.34
C THR A 79 -9.28 2.15 -3.35
N GLU A 80 -9.31 2.47 -4.64
CA GLU A 80 -9.56 1.48 -5.68
C GLU A 80 -8.44 0.43 -5.73
N ASP A 81 -8.76 -0.76 -6.20
CA ASP A 81 -7.77 -1.74 -6.60
C ASP A 81 -6.90 -1.18 -7.74
N HIS A 82 -5.61 -1.44 -7.71
CA HIS A 82 -4.68 -1.01 -8.76
C HIS A 82 -4.16 -2.22 -9.55
N PRO A 83 -3.79 -2.02 -10.84
CA PRO A 83 -3.20 -3.09 -11.62
C PRO A 83 -1.81 -3.45 -11.08
N MET A 84 -1.39 -4.69 -11.25
CA MET A 84 -0.12 -5.18 -10.72
C MET A 84 1.11 -4.41 -11.25
N GLU A 85 1.04 -3.91 -12.49
CA GLU A 85 2.08 -3.07 -13.09
C GLU A 85 2.27 -1.74 -12.34
N TYR A 86 1.23 -1.25 -11.66
CA TYR A 86 1.25 0.01 -10.90
C TYR A 86 2.26 -0.02 -9.75
N ARG A 87 2.64 -1.22 -9.26
CA ARG A 87 3.67 -1.38 -8.22
C ARG A 87 5.02 -0.73 -8.61
N THR A 88 5.26 -0.59 -9.91
CA THR A 88 6.47 0.01 -10.48
C THR A 88 6.21 1.40 -11.06
N PHE A 89 5.06 1.99 -10.80
CA PHE A 89 4.82 3.36 -11.23
C PHE A 89 5.57 4.33 -10.30
N GLU A 90 6.43 5.15 -10.89
CA GLU A 90 7.13 6.27 -10.27
C GLU A 90 7.20 7.38 -11.31
N GLY A 91 6.68 8.56 -10.98
CA GLY A 91 6.53 9.65 -11.93
C GLY A 91 5.46 10.67 -11.54
N VAL A 92 5.15 11.58 -12.46
CA VAL A 92 4.19 12.67 -12.27
C VAL A 92 2.86 12.33 -12.95
N ILE A 93 1.79 12.32 -12.16
CA ILE A 93 0.41 12.28 -12.64
C ILE A 93 -0.01 13.73 -12.94
N PRO A 94 -0.48 14.07 -14.16
CA PRO A 94 -0.75 15.44 -14.53
C PRO A 94 -1.74 16.15 -13.59
N LYS A 95 -1.51 17.44 -13.38
CA LYS A 95 -2.39 18.26 -12.54
C LYS A 95 -3.81 18.29 -13.12
N GLY A 96 -4.81 18.00 -12.28
CA GLY A 96 -6.21 17.93 -12.69
C GLY A 96 -6.71 16.52 -12.98
N GLU A 97 -5.82 15.56 -13.19
CA GLU A 97 -6.17 14.13 -13.24
C GLU A 97 -6.47 13.60 -11.84
N TYR A 98 -7.19 12.46 -11.81
CA TYR A 98 -7.43 11.75 -10.55
C TYR A 98 -6.10 11.26 -9.97
N GLY A 99 -5.76 11.69 -8.77
CA GLY A 99 -4.45 11.42 -8.19
C GLY A 99 -3.33 12.30 -8.75
N GLY A 100 -3.64 13.46 -9.34
CA GLY A 100 -2.59 14.40 -9.81
C GLY A 100 -1.59 14.76 -8.71
N GLY A 101 -0.30 14.57 -9.01
CA GLY A 101 0.78 14.65 -8.04
C GLY A 101 1.99 13.80 -8.43
N THR A 102 3.05 13.88 -7.63
CA THR A 102 4.25 13.08 -7.84
C THR A 102 4.18 11.79 -7.03
N VAL A 103 4.45 10.66 -7.67
CA VAL A 103 4.44 9.32 -7.07
C VAL A 103 5.86 8.77 -7.03
N LEU A 104 6.29 8.29 -5.86
CA LEU A 104 7.60 7.69 -5.61
C LEU A 104 7.43 6.30 -5.01
N VAL A 105 8.12 5.27 -5.51
CA VAL A 105 8.10 3.95 -4.86
C VAL A 105 8.99 3.99 -3.62
N TRP A 106 8.39 4.21 -2.46
CA TRP A 106 9.11 4.34 -1.20
C TRP A 106 9.60 3.01 -0.67
N ASP A 107 8.78 1.95 -0.69
CA ASP A 107 9.18 0.62 -0.27
C ASP A 107 8.50 -0.44 -1.13
N GLN A 108 9.10 -1.61 -1.21
CA GLN A 108 8.56 -2.74 -1.96
C GLN A 108 9.17 -4.04 -1.44
N GLY A 109 8.48 -5.14 -1.65
CA GLY A 109 8.99 -6.46 -1.28
C GLY A 109 7.92 -7.52 -1.40
N THR A 110 8.09 -8.59 -0.64
CA THR A 110 7.11 -9.66 -0.49
C THR A 110 6.45 -9.60 0.86
N TYR A 111 5.30 -10.25 1.01
CA TYR A 111 4.70 -10.48 2.30
C TYR A 111 4.21 -11.91 2.48
N GLU A 112 4.11 -12.35 3.73
CA GLU A 112 3.58 -13.64 4.12
C GLU A 112 2.23 -13.43 4.82
N PRO A 113 1.11 -13.97 4.30
CA PRO A 113 -0.16 -14.03 5.02
C PRO A 113 -0.03 -14.84 6.33
N LEU A 114 -0.49 -14.28 7.45
CA LEU A 114 -0.42 -14.93 8.78
C LEU A 114 -1.79 -15.12 9.43
N SER A 115 -2.87 -14.75 8.75
CA SER A 115 -4.24 -14.88 9.27
C SER A 115 -4.64 -16.35 9.40
N HIS A 116 -5.34 -16.68 10.48
CA HIS A 116 -5.88 -18.01 10.73
C HIS A 116 -7.38 -17.94 11.06
N ASP A 117 -8.12 -18.99 10.72
CA ASP A 117 -9.51 -19.16 11.14
C ASP A 117 -9.62 -19.44 12.65
N LYS A 118 -10.85 -19.55 13.17
CA LYS A 118 -11.10 -19.85 14.59
C LYS A 118 -10.58 -21.22 15.04
N ARG A 119 -10.23 -22.11 14.11
CA ARG A 119 -9.72 -23.46 14.35
C ARG A 119 -8.19 -23.52 14.19
N GLY A 120 -7.54 -22.40 13.84
CA GLY A 120 -6.10 -22.31 13.66
C GLY A 120 -5.60 -22.75 12.28
N HIS A 121 -6.48 -22.87 11.27
CA HIS A 121 -6.05 -23.13 9.90
C HIS A 121 -5.70 -21.81 9.18
N PRO A 122 -4.69 -21.80 8.29
CA PRO A 122 -4.39 -20.64 7.45
C PRO A 122 -5.65 -20.17 6.70
N LEU A 123 -5.95 -18.88 6.81
CA LEU A 123 -7.08 -18.25 6.13
C LEU A 123 -6.58 -17.58 4.85
N PRO A 124 -7.21 -17.79 3.68
CA PRO A 124 -6.92 -17.03 2.48
C PRO A 124 -6.96 -15.52 2.75
N PHE A 125 -6.02 -14.77 2.15
CA PHE A 125 -5.80 -13.39 2.55
C PHE A 125 -6.96 -12.46 2.14
N ASP A 126 -7.62 -12.75 1.03
CA ASP A 126 -8.86 -12.11 0.58
C ASP A 126 -10.00 -12.31 1.61
N GLU A 127 -10.16 -13.52 2.13
CA GLU A 127 -11.13 -13.83 3.19
C GLU A 127 -10.80 -13.11 4.50
N ALA A 128 -9.50 -13.01 4.85
CA ALA A 128 -9.06 -12.24 6.01
C ALA A 128 -9.43 -10.76 5.89
N LEU A 129 -9.16 -10.14 4.74
CA LEU A 129 -9.58 -8.76 4.45
C LEU A 129 -11.11 -8.62 4.45
N ALA A 130 -11.84 -9.58 3.87
CA ALA A 130 -13.31 -9.57 3.89
C ALA A 130 -13.86 -9.64 5.32
N SER A 131 -13.23 -10.41 6.21
CA SER A 131 -13.59 -10.48 7.64
C SER A 131 -13.32 -9.17 8.39
N GLY A 132 -12.47 -8.30 7.86
CA GLY A 132 -12.10 -7.02 8.46
C GLY A 132 -10.87 -7.09 9.37
N HIS A 133 -10.15 -8.21 9.38
CA HIS A 133 -8.88 -8.32 10.10
C HIS A 133 -7.92 -9.23 9.35
N ALA A 134 -6.76 -8.69 8.98
CA ALA A 134 -5.70 -9.44 8.33
C ALA A 134 -4.36 -9.19 9.03
N THR A 135 -3.60 -10.27 9.24
CA THR A 135 -2.23 -10.22 9.74
C THR A 135 -1.28 -10.77 8.69
N PHE A 136 -0.10 -10.17 8.60
CA PHE A 136 0.90 -10.51 7.59
C PHE A 136 2.29 -10.07 8.02
N ARG A 137 3.33 -10.71 7.51
CA ARG A 137 4.73 -10.31 7.68
C ARG A 137 5.24 -9.64 6.42
N LEU A 138 5.77 -8.42 6.54
CA LEU A 138 6.41 -7.71 5.43
C LEU A 138 7.90 -8.04 5.40
N GLU A 139 8.42 -8.21 4.19
CA GLU A 139 9.84 -8.35 3.89
C GLU A 139 10.22 -7.38 2.76
N GLY A 140 10.38 -6.09 3.10
CA GLY A 140 10.84 -5.06 2.16
C GLY A 140 12.18 -4.43 2.55
N ASP A 141 12.53 -3.36 1.85
CA ASP A 141 13.77 -2.63 2.10
C ASP A 141 13.69 -1.80 3.39
N LYS A 142 12.49 -1.28 3.70
CA LYS A 142 12.26 -0.38 4.83
C LYS A 142 11.31 -0.95 5.88
N LEU A 143 10.21 -1.56 5.46
CA LEU A 143 9.25 -2.19 6.35
C LEU A 143 9.55 -3.68 6.46
N ARG A 144 9.74 -4.14 7.70
CA ARG A 144 9.98 -5.55 8.02
C ARG A 144 9.20 -5.99 9.26
N GLY A 145 8.87 -7.27 9.30
CA GLY A 145 8.21 -7.91 10.43
C GLY A 145 6.68 -7.90 10.32
N GLU A 146 6.01 -8.22 11.41
CA GLU A 146 4.56 -8.47 11.42
C GLU A 146 3.73 -7.19 11.51
N TYR A 147 2.63 -7.16 10.76
CA TYR A 147 1.66 -6.07 10.70
C TYR A 147 0.24 -6.62 10.75
N ALA A 148 -0.69 -5.76 11.18
CA ALA A 148 -2.12 -6.02 11.15
C ALA A 148 -2.88 -4.87 10.48
N LEU A 149 -3.86 -5.23 9.64
CA LEU A 149 -4.90 -4.35 9.11
C LEU A 149 -6.22 -4.70 9.80
N THR A 150 -6.82 -3.75 10.51
CA THR A 150 -8.12 -3.93 11.19
C THR A 150 -9.13 -2.90 10.75
N ARG A 151 -10.25 -3.35 10.18
CA ARG A 151 -11.36 -2.51 9.73
C ARG A 151 -12.21 -2.05 10.90
N PHE A 152 -12.60 -0.79 10.88
CA PHE A 152 -13.55 -0.22 11.82
C PHE A 152 -14.49 0.74 11.09
N ARG A 153 -15.67 0.97 11.68
CA ARG A 153 -16.64 1.93 11.14
C ARG A 153 -16.35 3.31 11.69
N THR A 154 -16.34 4.31 10.82
CA THR A 154 -16.29 5.71 11.24
C THR A 154 -17.71 6.24 11.47
N GLY A 155 -17.89 7.17 12.41
CA GLY A 155 -19.20 7.67 12.83
C GLY A 155 -19.97 8.52 11.80
N GLY A 156 -19.39 8.82 10.63
CA GLY A 156 -20.02 9.60 9.56
C GLY A 156 -20.29 8.74 8.32
N LYS A 157 -21.55 8.72 7.86
CA LYS A 157 -22.02 8.10 6.59
C LYS A 157 -21.60 6.65 6.30
N GLY A 158 -21.13 5.90 7.30
CA GLY A 158 -20.74 4.50 7.11
C GLY A 158 -19.45 4.31 6.30
N GLU A 159 -18.59 5.34 6.21
CA GLU A 159 -17.28 5.21 5.57
C GLU A 159 -16.41 4.23 6.38
N GLU A 160 -15.92 3.19 5.69
CA GLU A 160 -15.06 2.17 6.26
C GLU A 160 -13.61 2.67 6.31
N ALA A 161 -12.98 2.54 7.46
CA ALA A 161 -11.57 2.87 7.64
C ALA A 161 -10.82 1.69 8.25
N TRP A 162 -9.51 1.67 8.09
CA TRP A 162 -8.64 0.63 8.60
C TRP A 162 -7.56 1.21 9.50
N LEU A 163 -7.10 0.41 10.46
CA LEU A 163 -5.88 0.67 11.22
C LEU A 163 -4.79 -0.27 10.74
N LEU A 164 -3.67 0.30 10.30
CA LEU A 164 -2.41 -0.40 10.06
C LEU A 164 -1.53 -0.24 11.30
N ILE A 165 -1.09 -1.36 11.87
CA ILE A 165 -0.30 -1.39 13.11
C ILE A 165 0.80 -2.44 12.96
N LYS A 166 2.05 -2.10 13.31
CA LYS A 166 3.13 -3.09 13.44
C LYS A 166 2.94 -3.90 14.73
N ALA A 167 3.04 -5.22 14.64
CA ALA A 167 3.00 -6.07 15.81
C ALA A 167 4.24 -5.87 16.68
N ARG A 168 4.09 -6.02 18.00
CA ARG A 168 5.21 -5.95 18.93
C ARG A 168 6.02 -7.24 18.86
N GLU A 169 7.28 -7.13 18.50
CA GLU A 169 8.23 -8.24 18.57
C GLU A 169 8.72 -8.43 20.02
N LYS A 170 8.95 -9.68 20.41
CA LYS A 170 9.46 -10.00 21.75
C LYS A 170 10.86 -9.39 21.89
N GLY A 171 11.03 -8.49 22.86
CA GLY A 171 12.31 -7.87 23.21
C GLY A 171 12.52 -6.45 22.67
N VAL A 172 11.63 -5.94 21.80
CA VAL A 172 11.67 -4.53 21.35
C VAL A 172 10.93 -3.65 22.34
N ARG A 173 11.56 -2.58 22.84
CA ARG A 173 10.89 -1.65 23.76
C ARG A 173 9.97 -0.70 22.97
N PRO A 174 8.79 -0.33 23.51
CA PRO A 174 7.96 0.69 22.88
C PRO A 174 8.75 2.01 22.68
N GLY A 175 8.67 2.61 21.50
CA GLY A 175 9.38 3.85 21.18
C GLY A 175 10.81 3.69 20.63
N GLU A 176 11.26 2.46 20.34
CA GLU A 176 12.54 2.19 19.67
C GLU A 176 12.43 2.20 18.13
N GLY A 177 11.23 2.32 17.56
CA GLY A 177 11.03 2.45 16.11
C GLY A 177 11.39 3.84 15.59
N HIS A 178 11.76 3.96 14.33
CA HIS A 178 12.09 5.24 13.70
C HIS A 178 10.85 6.03 13.24
N GLY A 179 9.68 5.41 13.24
CA GLY A 179 8.44 5.98 12.75
C GLY A 179 8.37 6.02 11.23
N THR A 180 7.44 6.81 10.72
CA THR A 180 7.42 7.14 9.28
C THR A 180 8.47 8.21 9.00
N PRO A 181 9.39 8.05 8.03
CA PRO A 181 10.35 9.10 7.70
C PRO A 181 9.67 10.32 7.06
N ASP A 182 10.40 11.45 7.03
CA ASP A 182 10.01 12.63 6.26
C ASP A 182 9.88 12.27 4.77
N PRO A 183 8.68 12.37 4.17
CA PRO A 183 8.44 11.97 2.79
C PRO A 183 9.24 12.78 1.77
N HIS A 184 9.56 14.05 2.06
CA HIS A 184 10.33 14.89 1.13
C HIS A 184 11.81 14.51 1.06
N ARG A 185 12.33 13.86 2.11
CA ARG A 185 13.72 13.41 2.21
C ARG A 185 13.88 11.92 1.91
N ALA A 186 12.77 11.19 1.85
CA ALA A 186 12.79 9.78 1.58
C ALA A 186 13.24 9.49 0.14
N ARG A 187 13.96 8.38 -0.02
CA ARG A 187 14.49 7.93 -1.31
C ARG A 187 13.68 6.77 -1.86
N SER A 188 13.53 6.71 -3.17
CA SER A 188 12.92 5.57 -3.86
C SER A 188 13.69 4.29 -3.57
N ALA A 189 12.98 3.22 -3.23
CA ALA A 189 13.55 1.87 -3.16
C ALA A 189 13.99 1.36 -4.55
N ARG A 190 13.50 1.96 -5.63
CA ARG A 190 13.79 1.55 -7.01
C ARG A 190 14.92 2.33 -7.65
N THR A 191 14.94 3.65 -7.44
CA THR A 191 15.84 4.56 -8.19
C THR A 191 16.77 5.35 -7.27
N GLY A 192 16.55 5.34 -5.96
CA GLY A 192 17.28 6.20 -5.01
C GLY A 192 16.93 7.69 -5.08
N ARG A 193 16.05 8.10 -6.02
CA ARG A 193 15.59 9.48 -6.21
C ARG A 193 14.70 9.96 -5.06
N THR A 194 14.64 11.26 -4.82
CA THR A 194 13.63 11.89 -3.96
C THR A 194 12.41 12.30 -4.76
N LEU A 195 11.31 12.66 -4.08
CA LEU A 195 10.12 13.23 -4.74
C LEU A 195 10.46 14.42 -5.64
N GLY A 196 11.32 15.33 -5.17
CA GLY A 196 11.72 16.52 -5.95
C GLY A 196 12.44 16.13 -7.24
N GLN A 197 13.33 15.15 -7.19
CA GLN A 197 14.03 14.65 -8.38
C GLN A 197 13.07 13.97 -9.36
N VAL A 198 12.11 13.18 -8.87
CA VAL A 198 11.08 12.59 -9.75
C VAL A 198 10.22 13.66 -10.40
N ALA A 199 9.88 14.74 -9.69
CA ALA A 199 9.07 15.83 -10.23
C ALA A 199 9.78 16.69 -11.29
N GLU A 200 11.12 16.78 -11.24
CA GLU A 200 11.92 17.57 -12.18
C GLU A 200 12.26 16.83 -13.47
N GLU A 201 12.31 15.49 -13.44
CA GLU A 201 12.76 14.64 -14.54
C GLU A 201 11.62 14.14 -15.47
N ASP A 202 10.37 14.46 -15.15
CA ASP A 202 9.17 13.91 -15.79
C ASP A 202 8.37 14.92 -16.62
#